data_AF-A0A381VGT1-F1
#
_entry.id   AF-A0A381VGT1-F1
#
_cell.length_a   1.000
_cell.length_b   1.000
_cell.length_c   1.000
_cell.angle_alpha   90.00
_cell.angle_beta   90.00
_cell.angle_gamma   90.00
#
_symmetry.space_group_name_H-M   'P 1'
#
loop_
_entity.id
_entity.type
_entity.pdbx_description
1 polymer ?
#
loop_
_entity_poly.entity_id
_entity_poly.type
_entity_poly.pdbx_seq_one_letter_code
_entity_poly.pdbx_strand_id
1 'polypeptide(L)' 'MIRQRSGDFVYSEEEILAMKNQINIFKSIGVMEVVFGALNINNEIDIKVTDRLAKYAFPMKVTFHKA' A
#
# COMPACT_ATOMS: atom_id res chain seq x y z
N MET A 1 -8.29 -2.82 3.43
CA MET A 1 -7.04 -2.30 4.04
C MET A 1 -5.88 -3.19 3.60
N ILE A 2 -4.74 -2.61 3.28
CA ILE A 2 -3.51 -3.32 2.86
C ILE A 2 -2.43 -2.95 3.86
N ARG A 3 -2.01 -3.93 4.66
CA ARG A 3 -0.98 -3.80 5.69
C ARG A 3 -0.46 -5.19 6.05
N GLN A 4 0.81 -5.46 5.79
CA GLN A 4 1.38 -6.81 5.96
C GLN A 4 1.64 -7.18 7.43
N ARG A 5 1.98 -6.20 8.27
CA ARG A 5 2.24 -6.39 9.69
C ARG A 5 1.81 -5.21 10.56
N SER A 6 1.66 -5.48 11.84
CA SER A 6 1.52 -4.46 12.88
C SER A 6 2.87 -3.76 13.15
N GLY A 7 2.83 -2.62 13.86
CA GLY A 7 4.01 -1.82 14.17
C GLY A 7 4.14 -0.62 13.24
N ASP A 8 5.34 -0.41 12.70
CA ASP A 8 5.66 0.70 11.80
C ASP A 8 5.09 0.52 10.38
N PHE A 9 5.40 1.49 9.52
CA PHE A 9 4.98 1.58 8.12
C PHE A 9 6.18 1.67 7.17
N VAL A 10 7.35 1.23 7.61
CA VAL A 10 8.57 1.15 6.80
C VAL A 10 8.65 -0.24 6.20
N TYR A 11 8.31 -0.36 4.92
CA TYR A 11 8.19 -1.67 4.27
C TYR A 11 9.48 -2.10 3.56
N SER A 12 9.80 -3.39 3.69
CA SER A 12 10.80 -4.03 2.83
C SER A 12 10.27 -4.23 1.41
N GLU A 13 11.15 -4.50 0.44
CA GLU A 13 10.72 -4.83 -0.93
C GLU A 13 9.85 -6.09 -0.99
N GLU A 14 10.10 -7.07 -0.13
CA GLU A 14 9.28 -8.29 -0.04
C GLU A 14 7.85 -7.96 0.43
N GLU A 15 7.72 -7.09 1.43
CA GLU A 15 6.42 -6.62 1.90
C GLU A 15 5.68 -5.82 0.83
N ILE A 16 6.38 -4.96 0.09
CA ILE A 16 5.80 -4.19 -1.03
C ILE A 16 5.28 -5.13 -2.13
N LEU A 17 6.01 -6.20 -2.44
CA LEU A 17 5.56 -7.21 -3.41
C LEU A 17 4.35 -8.00 -2.89
N ALA A 18 4.30 -8.34 -1.60
CA ALA A 18 3.12 -8.95 -0.99
C ALA A 18 1.90 -8.01 -1.05
N MET A 19 2.09 -6.72 -0.77
CA MET A 19 1.04 -5.70 -0.89
C MET A 19 0.53 -5.60 -2.34
N LYS A 20 1.41 -5.62 -3.35
CA LYS A 20 1.02 -5.66 -4.76
C LYS A 20 0.13 -6.87 -5.08
N ASN A 21 0.50 -8.06 -4.61
CA ASN A 21 -0.29 -9.26 -4.84
C ASN A 21 -1.67 -9.15 -4.19
N GLN A 22 -1.76 -8.60 -2.97
CA GLN A 22 -3.03 -8.34 -2.30
C GLN A 22 -3.90 -7.34 -3.08
N ILE A 23 -3.30 -6.26 -3.62
CA ILE A 23 -4.02 -5.30 -4.49
C ILE A 23 -4.61 -6.01 -5.71
N ASN A 24 -3.84 -6.88 -6.37
CA ASN A 24 -4.31 -7.59 -7.56
C ASN A 24 -5.48 -8.54 -7.24
N ILE A 25 -5.46 -9.21 -6.10
CA ILE A 25 -6.58 -10.04 -5.63
C ILE A 25 -7.82 -9.17 -5.37
N PHE A 26 -7.64 -8.00 -4.73
CA PHE A 26 -8.75 -7.09 -4.47
C PHE A 26 -9.36 -6.52 -5.76
N LYS A 27 -8.54 -6.23 -6.76
CA LYS A 27 -9.01 -5.88 -8.10
C LYS A 27 -9.85 -7.00 -8.71
N SER A 28 -9.36 -8.25 -8.67
CA SER A 28 -10.03 -9.37 -9.33
C SER A 28 -11.40 -9.68 -8.75
N ILE A 29 -11.63 -9.35 -7.47
CA ILE A 29 -12.92 -9.54 -6.80
C ILE A 29 -13.81 -8.28 -6.79
N GLY A 30 -13.42 -7.22 -7.51
CA GLY A 30 -14.24 -6.01 -7.68
C GLY A 30 -14.20 -5.00 -6.53
N VAL A 31 -13.17 -5.04 -5.67
CA VAL A 31 -12.98 -3.99 -4.65
C VAL A 31 -12.74 -2.65 -5.36
N MET A 32 -13.44 -1.60 -4.92
CA MET A 32 -13.36 -0.28 -5.55
C MET A 32 -12.30 0.64 -4.93
N GLU A 33 -11.91 0.39 -3.68
CA GLU A 33 -11.02 1.26 -2.92
C GLU A 33 -10.07 0.45 -2.04
N VAL A 34 -8.82 0.91 -1.98
CA VAL A 34 -7.82 0.37 -1.06
C VAL A 34 -7.29 1.46 -0.13
N VAL A 35 -6.88 1.02 1.05
CA VAL A 35 -6.36 1.89 2.10
C VAL A 35 -5.01 1.34 2.56
N PHE A 36 -3.98 2.18 2.52
CA PHE A 36 -2.62 1.86 2.99
C PHE A 36 -1.91 3.15 3.43
N GLY A 37 -0.69 3.03 3.95
CA GLY A 37 0.21 4.15 4.15
C GLY A 37 1.62 3.64 4.38
N ALA A 38 2.61 4.37 3.87
CA ALA A 38 4.01 3.99 3.87
C ALA A 38 4.86 5.18 4.30
N LEU A 39 5.75 4.94 5.27
CA LEU A 39 6.67 5.93 5.80
C LEU A 39 8.12 5.48 5.57
N ASN A 40 9.04 6.43 5.52
CA ASN A 40 10.48 6.17 5.57
C ASN A 40 10.96 6.11 7.03
N ILE A 41 12.24 5.79 7.24
CA ILE A 41 12.84 5.70 8.60
C ILE A 41 12.82 7.01 9.39
N ASN A 42 12.60 8.14 8.71
CA ASN A 42 12.47 9.47 9.33
C ASN A 42 11.01 9.83 9.65
N ASN A 43 10.06 8.90 9.52
CA ASN A 43 8.62 9.12 9.68
C ASN A 43 8.01 10.13 8.68
N GLU A 44 8.65 10.34 7.53
CA GLU A 44 8.07 11.09 6.43
C GLU A 44 7.38 10.14 5.45
N ILE A 45 6.43 10.63 4.66
CA ILE A 45 5.76 9.82 3.64
C ILE A 45 6.81 9.27 2.68
N ASP A 46 6.87 7.95 2.53
CA ASP A 46 7.67 7.34 1.49
C ASP A 46 6.96 7.51 0.15
N ILE A 47 7.30 8.58 -0.56
CA ILE A 47 6.71 8.93 -1.85
C ILE A 47 6.95 7.83 -2.90
N LYS A 48 8.10 7.15 -2.87
CA LYS A 48 8.43 6.12 -3.85
C LYS A 48 7.56 4.88 -3.65
N VAL A 49 7.40 4.43 -2.40
CA VAL A 49 6.55 3.29 -2.08
C VAL A 49 5.08 3.65 -2.29
N THR A 50 4.65 4.84 -1.85
CA THR A 50 3.28 5.32 -2.02
C THR A 50 2.87 5.41 -3.50
N ASP A 51 3.72 5.97 -4.36
CA ASP A 51 3.49 6.04 -5.81
C ASP A 51 3.41 4.64 -6.45
N ARG A 52 4.31 3.72 -6.07
CA ARG A 52 4.27 2.32 -6.55
C ARG A 52 2.95 1.65 -6.19
N LEU A 53 2.52 1.73 -4.94
CA LEU A 53 1.28 1.12 -4.47
C LEU A 53 0.05 1.76 -5.13
N ALA A 54 0.05 3.08 -5.31
CA ALA A 54 -1.03 3.79 -6.01
C ALA A 54 -1.14 3.35 -7.49
N LYS A 55 0.01 3.20 -8.18
CA LYS A 55 0.06 2.65 -9.54
C LYS A 55 -0.45 1.22 -9.60
N TYR A 56 -0.09 0.39 -8.62
CA TYR A 56 -0.63 -0.97 -8.53
C TYR A 56 -2.12 -0.97 -8.25
N ALA A 57 -2.67 0.03 -7.56
CA ALA A 57 -4.10 0.13 -7.26
C ALA A 57 -4.95 0.62 -8.43
N PHE A 58 -4.41 1.43 -9.35
CA PHE A 58 -5.19 1.96 -10.49
C PHE A 58 -5.93 0.86 -11.27
N PRO A 59 -7.27 0.96 -11.51
CA PRO A 59 -8.12 2.15 -11.39
C PRO A 59 -8.88 2.29 -10.05
N MET A 60 -8.55 1.50 -9.02
CA MET A 60 -9.19 1.61 -7.70
C MET A 60 -8.89 2.98 -7.07
N LYS A 61 -9.82 3.45 -6.23
CA LYS A 61 -9.55 4.59 -5.35
C LYS A 61 -8.50 4.22 -4.30
N VAL A 62 -7.73 5.20 -3.87
CA VAL A 62 -6.69 5.03 -2.86
C VAL A 62 -6.92 6.05 -1.75
N THR A 63 -6.96 5.57 -0.51
CA THR A 63 -6.96 6.42 0.68
C THR A 63 -5.67 6.16 1.46
N PHE A 64 -4.97 7.24 1.83
CA PHE A 64 -3.81 7.16 2.72
C PHE A 64 -4.29 7.20 4.17
N HIS A 65 -4.01 6.17 4.97
CA HIS A 65 -4.45 6.13 6.38
C HIS A 65 -3.51 6.87 7.31
N LYS A 66 -3.79 6.80 8.62
CA LYS A 66 -3.05 7.41 9.73
C LYS A 66 -1.70 6.70 10.02
N ALA A 67 -0.89 6.54 8.97
CA ALA A 67 0.44 5.95 9.04
C ALA A 67 1.37 6.82 9.89
#